data_AF-A0A951VJ27-F1
#
_entry.id   AF-A0A951VJ27-F1
#
_cell.length_a   1.000
_cell.length_b   1.000
_cell.length_c   1.000
_cell.angle_alpha   90.00
_cell.angle_beta   90.00
_cell.angle_gamma   90.00
#
_symmetry.space_group_name_H-M   'P 1'
#
loop_
_entity.id
_entity.type
_entity.pdbx_description
1 polymer ?
#
loop_
_entity_poly.entity_id
_entity_poly.type
_entity_poly.pdbx_seq_one_letter_code
_entity_poly.pdbx_strand_id
1 'polypeptide(L)'
;MKTKTIFFIAILLIILISELVFGQDIRVHTLIGKPRKEIIKKYGNPVHQDKSNPDMICMFYETKTNRMIFVSDNIAVYQAEASVYYDSEAKARAAIDDFISESVADDFVVDTVSVNDFQLSKAGIKADLQIKENKITKKFDVTVKARRYSN
;
A
#
# COMPACT_ATOMS: atom_id res chain seq x y z
N MET A 1 -8.73 10.76 43.26
CA MET A 1 -7.87 9.71 42.66
C MET A 1 -8.52 9.03 41.46
N LYS A 2 -9.77 8.54 41.55
CA LYS A 2 -10.44 7.79 40.46
C LYS A 2 -10.51 8.53 39.11
N THR A 3 -10.77 9.83 39.10
CA THR A 3 -10.84 10.66 37.86
C THR A 3 -9.49 10.85 37.17
N LYS A 4 -8.39 10.98 37.93
CA LYS A 4 -7.03 11.08 37.35
C LYS A 4 -6.59 9.76 36.70
N THR A 5 -7.00 8.62 37.28
CA THR A 5 -6.74 7.28 36.72
C THR A 5 -7.51 7.04 35.43
N ILE A 6 -8.78 7.46 35.36
CA ILE A 6 -9.61 7.32 34.14
C ILE A 6 -9.06 8.17 32.99
N PHE A 7 -8.60 9.39 33.28
CA PHE A 7 -7.99 10.27 32.28
C PHE A 7 -6.70 9.68 31.68
N PHE A 8 -5.84 9.08 32.50
CA PHE A 8 -4.63 8.40 32.03
C PHE A 8 -4.94 7.17 31.16
N ILE A 9 -5.96 6.38 31.53
CA ILE A 9 -6.39 5.21 30.75
C ILE A 9 -6.95 5.65 29.38
N ALA A 10 -7.71 6.74 29.33
CA ALA A 10 -8.24 7.27 28.07
C ALA A 10 -7.12 7.75 27.12
N ILE A 11 -6.10 8.44 27.65
CA ILE A 11 -4.93 8.85 26.85
C ILE A 11 -4.15 7.63 26.33
N LEU A 12 -3.95 6.62 27.19
CA LEU A 12 -3.25 5.39 26.80
C LEU A 12 -4.00 4.64 25.68
N LEU A 13 -5.32 4.56 25.75
CA LEU A 13 -6.18 3.97 24.71
C LEU A 13 -6.09 4.73 23.38
N ILE A 14 -6.08 6.06 23.42
CA ILE A 14 -5.95 6.89 22.20
C ILE A 14 -4.60 6.64 21.50
N ILE A 15 -3.53 6.51 22.27
CA ILE A 15 -2.19 6.22 21.72
C ILE A 15 -2.16 4.82 21.08
N LEU A 16 -2.72 3.81 21.75
CA LEU A 16 -2.77 2.43 21.25
C LEU A 16 -3.63 2.27 19.98
N ILE A 17 -4.72 3.04 19.84
CA ILE A 17 -5.58 3.00 18.64
C ILE A 17 -4.87 3.64 17.44
N SER A 18 -4.01 4.64 17.66
CA SER A 18 -3.29 5.32 16.57
C SER A 18 -2.29 4.41 15.86
N GLU A 19 -1.68 3.43 16.54
CA GLU A 19 -0.74 2.50 15.92
C GLU A 19 -1.41 1.46 15.00
N LEU A 20 -2.70 1.16 15.23
CA LEU A 20 -3.43 0.14 14.46
C LEU A 20 -3.80 0.59 13.03
N VAL A 21 -3.86 1.90 12.76
CA VAL A 21 -4.42 2.43 11.51
C VAL A 21 -3.36 2.71 10.43
N PHE A 22 -2.10 2.94 10.80
CA PHE A 22 -1.10 3.48 9.87
C PHE A 22 -0.20 2.45 9.14
N GLY A 23 -0.39 1.15 9.35
CA GLY A 23 0.67 0.18 9.02
C GLY A 23 0.60 -0.57 7.69
N GLN A 24 -0.57 -0.76 7.05
CA GLN A 24 -0.74 -1.88 6.11
C GLN A 24 -1.55 -1.59 4.84
N ASP A 25 -1.72 -0.32 4.46
CA ASP A 25 -2.49 -0.01 3.26
C ASP A 25 -1.70 -0.28 1.96
N ILE A 26 -1.93 -1.46 1.37
CA ILE A 26 -1.34 -1.93 0.10
C ILE A 26 -1.92 -1.24 -1.15
N ARG A 27 -2.97 -0.41 -1.02
CA ARG A 27 -3.67 0.28 -2.12
C ARG A 27 -2.89 1.47 -2.67
N VAL A 28 -1.64 1.24 -3.05
CA VAL A 28 -0.75 2.25 -3.62
C VAL A 28 -1.17 2.69 -5.03
N HIS A 29 -2.01 1.91 -5.72
CA HIS A 29 -2.55 2.26 -7.03
C HIS A 29 -3.40 3.55 -7.00
N THR A 30 -4.04 3.84 -5.86
CA THR A 30 -4.83 5.06 -5.64
C THR A 30 -3.99 6.35 -5.63
N LEU A 31 -2.67 6.23 -5.58
CA LEU A 31 -1.74 7.36 -5.54
C LEU A 31 -1.15 7.70 -6.91
N ILE A 32 -1.38 6.86 -7.93
CA ILE A 32 -0.97 7.16 -9.30
C ILE A 32 -1.62 8.48 -9.76
N GLY A 33 -0.81 9.35 -10.35
CA GLY A 33 -1.23 10.69 -10.79
C GLY A 33 -1.31 11.74 -9.67
N LYS A 34 -1.24 11.35 -8.39
CA LYS A 34 -1.25 12.32 -7.28
C LYS A 34 0.13 12.94 -7.07
N PRO A 35 0.24 14.15 -6.49
CA PRO A 35 1.54 14.75 -6.20
C PRO A 35 2.27 14.02 -5.08
N ARG A 36 3.61 14.03 -5.13
CA ARG A 36 4.50 13.41 -4.14
C ARG A 36 4.14 13.74 -2.67
N LYS A 37 3.66 14.96 -2.42
CA LYS A 37 3.26 15.40 -1.06
C LYS A 37 2.16 14.54 -0.45
N GLU A 38 1.29 13.93 -1.25
CA GLU A 38 0.22 13.05 -0.77
C GLU A 38 0.79 11.72 -0.25
N ILE A 39 1.88 11.22 -0.85
CA ILE A 39 2.60 10.05 -0.33
C ILE A 39 3.20 10.40 1.03
N ILE A 40 3.92 11.53 1.12
CA ILE A 40 4.56 11.96 2.37
C ILE A 40 3.53 12.22 3.47
N LYS A 41 2.36 12.78 3.11
CA LYS A 41 1.25 12.97 4.05
C LYS A 41 0.68 11.65 4.56
N LYS A 42 0.58 10.63 3.71
CA LYS A 42 -0.01 9.33 4.05
C LYS A 42 0.95 8.42 4.82
N TYR A 43 2.21 8.37 4.42
CA TYR A 43 3.19 7.39 4.92
C TYR A 43 4.36 8.02 5.70
N GLY A 44 4.41 9.35 5.82
CA GLY A 44 5.53 10.06 6.42
C GLY A 44 6.73 10.17 5.49
N ASN A 45 7.92 10.37 6.07
CA ASN A 45 9.15 10.43 5.29
C ASN A 45 9.61 9.02 4.88
N PRO A 46 10.08 8.82 3.64
CA PRO A 46 10.63 7.53 3.23
C PRO A 46 11.93 7.22 3.96
N VAL A 47 12.21 5.92 4.13
CA VAL A 47 13.45 5.42 4.73
C VAL A 47 14.65 5.72 3.83
N HIS A 48 14.45 5.66 2.51
CA HIS A 48 15.47 6.00 1.53
C HIS A 48 14.87 6.73 0.33
N GLN A 49 15.69 7.57 -0.31
CA GLN A 49 15.35 8.27 -1.54
C GLN A 49 16.51 8.16 -2.52
N ASP A 50 16.21 7.76 -3.74
CA ASP A 50 17.15 7.84 -4.86
C ASP A 50 16.78 9.02 -5.75
N LYS A 51 17.73 9.95 -5.89
CA LYS A 51 17.64 11.20 -6.68
C LYS A 51 18.70 11.25 -7.78
N SER A 52 19.19 10.10 -8.22
CA SER A 52 20.18 10.00 -9.29
C SER A 52 19.66 10.48 -10.65
N ASN A 53 18.33 10.44 -10.87
CA ASN A 53 17.67 11.09 -11.99
C ASN A 53 17.18 12.50 -11.58
N PRO A 54 17.52 13.57 -12.33
CA PRO A 54 17.08 14.93 -12.00
C PRO A 54 15.57 15.16 -12.19
N ASP A 55 14.92 14.39 -13.06
CA ASP A 55 13.51 14.55 -13.41
C ASP A 55 12.58 13.70 -12.55
N MET A 56 13.09 12.63 -11.94
CA MET A 56 12.30 11.68 -11.16
C MET A 56 13.02 11.23 -9.89
N ILE A 57 12.26 11.07 -8.81
CA ILE A 57 12.73 10.51 -7.54
C ILE A 57 12.09 9.14 -7.32
N CYS A 58 12.89 8.21 -6.80
CA CYS A 58 12.39 6.96 -6.23
C CYS A 58 12.36 7.08 -4.70
N MET A 59 11.22 6.84 -4.07
CA MET A 59 11.05 6.84 -2.62
C MET A 59 10.78 5.43 -2.12
N PHE A 60 11.52 5.02 -1.09
CA PHE A 60 11.46 3.68 -0.52
C PHE A 60 10.95 3.75 0.92
N TYR A 61 9.89 2.99 1.19
CA TYR A 61 9.32 2.80 2.52
C TYR A 61 9.45 1.33 2.89
N GLU A 62 9.89 1.06 4.11
CA GLU A 62 10.07 -0.32 4.57
C GLU A 62 9.75 -0.43 6.06
N THR A 63 9.02 -1.49 6.40
CA THR A 63 8.76 -1.97 7.75
C THR A 63 9.01 -3.48 7.78
N LYS A 64 8.89 -4.12 8.94
CA LYS A 64 9.05 -5.59 9.06
C LYS A 64 8.08 -6.39 8.20
N THR A 65 6.92 -5.83 7.86
CA THR A 65 5.81 -6.55 7.21
C THR A 65 5.38 -5.93 5.88
N ASN A 66 5.98 -4.80 5.48
CA ASN A 66 5.57 -4.06 4.29
C ASN A 66 6.75 -3.34 3.66
N ARG A 67 6.85 -3.38 2.34
CA ARG A 67 7.75 -2.57 1.52
C ARG A 67 6.94 -1.84 0.45
N MET A 68 7.20 -0.55 0.27
CA MET A 68 6.59 0.25 -0.78
C MET A 68 7.65 1.06 -1.53
N ILE A 69 7.43 1.23 -2.83
CA ILE A 69 8.29 2.01 -3.72
C ILE A 69 7.39 2.95 -4.51
N PHE A 70 7.79 4.21 -4.62
CA PHE A 70 7.09 5.18 -5.45
C PHE A 70 8.07 5.88 -6.37
N VAL A 71 7.72 5.99 -7.65
CA VAL A 71 8.46 6.76 -8.65
C VAL A 71 7.63 7.96 -9.03
N SER A 72 8.14 9.16 -8.77
CA SER A 72 7.40 10.41 -8.94
C SER A 72 8.30 11.55 -9.39
N ASP A 73 7.74 12.55 -10.06
CA ASP A 73 8.33 13.87 -10.15
C ASP A 73 7.71 14.80 -9.08
N ASN A 74 7.80 16.12 -9.26
CA ASN A 74 7.19 17.10 -8.35
C ASN A 74 5.65 17.22 -8.52
N ILE A 75 5.11 16.77 -9.65
CA ILE A 75 3.71 16.94 -10.06
C ILE A 75 2.91 15.68 -9.78
N ALA A 76 3.42 14.50 -10.13
CA ALA A 76 2.68 13.25 -10.14
C ALA A 76 3.53 12.02 -9.80
N VAL A 77 2.85 11.00 -9.28
CA VAL A 77 3.35 9.64 -9.16
C VAL A 77 3.06 8.87 -10.44
N TYR A 78 4.08 8.23 -11.00
CA TYR A 78 3.97 7.48 -12.25
C TYR A 78 3.98 5.98 -12.04
N GLN A 79 4.67 5.51 -10.99
CA GLN A 79 4.70 4.11 -10.61
C GLN A 79 4.63 4.00 -9.10
N ALA A 80 3.95 2.97 -8.62
CA ALA A 80 3.85 2.64 -7.21
C ALA A 80 3.84 1.13 -7.04
N GLU A 81 4.69 0.61 -6.18
CA GLU A 81 4.74 -0.80 -5.82
C GLU A 81 4.55 -0.97 -4.32
N ALA A 82 3.84 -2.02 -3.91
CA ALA A 82 3.72 -2.43 -2.52
C ALA A 82 3.87 -3.95 -2.41
N SER A 83 4.42 -4.42 -1.30
CA SER A 83 4.55 -5.83 -0.97
C SER A 83 4.32 -6.01 0.52
N VAL A 84 3.30 -6.79 0.89
CA VAL A 84 2.91 -7.05 2.29
C VAL A 84 3.00 -8.54 2.57
N TYR A 85 3.55 -8.88 3.72
CA TYR A 85 3.77 -10.25 4.17
C TYR A 85 2.68 -10.70 5.15
N TYR A 86 2.07 -11.85 4.88
CA TYR A 86 1.04 -12.46 5.70
C TYR A 86 1.47 -13.84 6.20
N ASP A 87 1.11 -14.17 7.44
CA ASP A 87 1.49 -15.45 8.05
C ASP A 87 0.60 -16.63 7.62
N SER A 88 -0.49 -16.38 6.90
CA SER A 88 -1.36 -17.44 6.37
C SER A 88 -2.03 -17.05 5.06
N GLU A 89 -2.35 -18.06 4.25
CA GLU A 89 -3.04 -17.89 2.97
C GLU A 89 -4.40 -17.22 3.15
N ALA A 90 -5.17 -17.64 4.17
CA ALA A 90 -6.49 -17.09 4.43
C ALA A 90 -6.45 -15.57 4.69
N LYS A 91 -5.43 -15.07 5.42
CA LYS A 91 -5.26 -13.64 5.66
C LYS A 91 -4.86 -12.90 4.38
N ALA A 92 -3.97 -13.47 3.59
CA ALA A 92 -3.56 -12.89 2.31
C ALA A 92 -4.73 -12.83 1.31
N ARG A 93 -5.56 -13.87 1.27
CA ARG A 93 -6.78 -13.91 0.44
C ARG A 93 -7.81 -12.88 0.89
N ALA A 94 -8.07 -12.75 2.18
CA ALA A 94 -8.94 -11.71 2.70
C ALA A 94 -8.46 -10.30 2.30
N ALA A 95 -7.15 -10.04 2.37
CA ALA A 95 -6.58 -8.77 1.93
C ALA A 95 -6.72 -8.52 0.42
N ILE A 96 -6.67 -9.57 -0.40
CA ILE A 96 -6.94 -9.48 -1.84
C ILE A 96 -8.42 -9.17 -2.09
N ASP A 97 -9.32 -9.87 -1.42
CA ASP A 97 -10.77 -9.67 -1.58
C ASP A 97 -11.16 -8.25 -1.18
N ASP A 98 -10.62 -7.75 -0.06
CA ASP A 98 -10.80 -6.37 0.41
C ASP A 98 -10.24 -5.37 -0.63
N PHE A 99 -9.02 -5.59 -1.13
CA PHE A 99 -8.40 -4.75 -2.15
C PHE A 99 -9.23 -4.70 -3.44
N ILE A 100 -9.71 -5.84 -3.93
CA ILE A 100 -10.51 -5.94 -5.15
C ILE A 100 -11.84 -5.23 -4.95
N SER A 101 -12.54 -5.52 -3.84
CA SER A 101 -13.84 -4.93 -3.52
C SER A 101 -13.78 -3.40 -3.49
N GLU A 102 -12.78 -2.84 -2.82
CA GLU A 102 -12.61 -1.39 -2.74
C GLU A 102 -12.15 -0.78 -4.07
N SER A 103 -11.33 -1.51 -4.85
CA SER A 103 -10.92 -1.03 -6.18
C SER A 103 -12.12 -0.98 -7.13
N VAL A 104 -13.01 -1.97 -7.09
CA VAL A 104 -14.27 -1.97 -7.86
C VAL A 104 -15.17 -0.82 -7.41
N ALA A 105 -15.23 -0.52 -6.11
CA ALA A 105 -15.96 0.63 -5.59
C ALA A 105 -15.38 1.99 -6.06
N ASP A 106 -14.09 2.03 -6.41
CA ASP A 106 -13.41 3.17 -7.07
C ASP A 106 -13.33 2.98 -8.60
N ASP A 107 -14.33 2.36 -9.22
CA ASP A 107 -14.48 2.19 -10.68
C ASP A 107 -13.34 1.47 -11.42
N PHE A 108 -12.52 0.67 -10.74
CA PHE A 108 -11.59 -0.21 -11.43
C PHE A 108 -12.32 -1.40 -12.03
N VAL A 109 -12.00 -1.71 -13.29
CA VAL A 109 -12.31 -2.99 -13.91
C VAL A 109 -11.23 -3.99 -13.50
N VAL A 110 -11.65 -5.17 -13.05
CA VAL A 110 -10.77 -6.25 -12.62
C VAL A 110 -10.86 -7.41 -13.61
N ASP A 111 -9.71 -7.80 -14.16
CA ASP A 111 -9.54 -8.96 -15.01
C ASP A 111 -8.72 -10.02 -14.25
N THR A 112 -9.27 -11.22 -14.12
CA THR A 112 -8.62 -12.31 -13.39
C THR A 112 -7.83 -13.16 -14.38
N VAL A 113 -6.51 -13.04 -14.32
CA VAL A 113 -5.59 -13.79 -15.20
C VAL A 113 -5.38 -15.21 -14.66
N SER A 114 -5.30 -15.34 -13.33
CA SER A 114 -5.19 -16.62 -12.63
C SER A 114 -5.81 -16.50 -11.23
N VAL A 115 -5.94 -17.62 -10.50
CA VAL A 115 -6.38 -17.61 -9.08
C VAL A 115 -5.46 -16.81 -8.15
N ASN A 116 -4.27 -16.42 -8.63
CA ASN A 116 -3.26 -15.69 -7.88
C ASN A 116 -2.88 -14.35 -8.53
N ASP A 117 -3.38 -14.03 -9.73
CA ASP A 117 -2.96 -12.87 -10.53
C ASP A 117 -4.18 -12.12 -11.06
N PHE A 118 -4.26 -10.84 -10.72
CA PHE A 118 -5.37 -9.96 -11.08
C PHE A 118 -4.83 -8.70 -11.71
N GLN A 119 -5.43 -8.28 -12.83
CA GLN A 119 -5.16 -7.00 -13.45
C GLN A 119 -6.32 -6.06 -13.13
N LEU A 120 -6.00 -4.87 -12.64
CA LEU A 120 -6.96 -3.82 -12.37
C LEU A 120 -6.68 -2.65 -13.29
N SER A 121 -7.73 -2.06 -13.84
CA SER A 121 -7.60 -0.89 -14.70
C SER A 121 -8.71 0.13 -14.49
N LYS A 122 -8.33 1.40 -14.52
CA LYS A 122 -9.21 2.57 -14.58
C LYS A 122 -8.59 3.55 -15.57
N ALA A 123 -9.36 4.51 -16.06
CA ALA A 123 -8.82 5.56 -16.92
C ALA A 123 -7.55 6.18 -16.28
N GLY A 124 -6.41 6.10 -16.98
CA GLY A 124 -5.14 6.64 -16.50
C GLY A 124 -4.29 5.71 -15.63
N ILE A 125 -4.81 4.55 -15.20
CA ILE A 125 -4.15 3.67 -14.21
C ILE A 125 -4.29 2.20 -14.60
N LYS A 126 -3.17 1.46 -14.56
CA LYS A 126 -3.15 -0.01 -14.56
C LYS A 126 -2.42 -0.50 -13.32
N ALA A 127 -2.92 -1.57 -12.71
CA ALA A 127 -2.28 -2.23 -11.59
C ALA A 127 -2.32 -3.75 -11.73
N ASP A 128 -1.22 -4.40 -11.37
CA ASP A 128 -1.11 -5.85 -11.25
C ASP A 128 -1.11 -6.19 -9.75
N LEU A 129 -2.04 -7.05 -9.33
CA LEU A 129 -2.16 -7.58 -7.96
C LEU A 129 -1.84 -9.07 -7.99
N GLN A 130 -0.94 -9.52 -7.13
CA GLN A 130 -0.50 -10.92 -7.08
C GLN A 130 -0.41 -11.44 -5.64
N ILE A 131 -0.66 -12.75 -5.46
CA ILE A 131 -0.36 -13.50 -4.25
C ILE A 131 0.63 -14.63 -4.54
N LYS A 132 1.62 -14.79 -3.67
CA LYS A 132 2.63 -15.84 -3.79
C LYS A 132 3.07 -16.37 -2.43
N GLU A 133 3.16 -17.68 -2.29
CA GLU A 133 3.80 -18.29 -1.12
C GLU A 133 5.34 -18.20 -1.24
N ASN A 134 5.97 -17.65 -0.21
CA ASN A 134 7.40 -17.78 -0.01
C ASN A 134 7.70 -19.16 0.59
N LYS A 135 8.24 -20.05 -0.25
CA LYS A 135 8.49 -21.46 0.12
C LYS A 135 9.48 -21.64 1.28
N ILE A 136 10.33 -20.65 1.56
CA ILE A 136 11.34 -20.68 2.62
C ILE A 136 10.73 -20.24 3.95
N THR A 137 10.07 -19.08 3.97
CA THR A 137 9.49 -18.50 5.19
C THR A 137 8.10 -19.04 5.51
N LYS A 138 7.46 -19.73 4.56
CA LYS A 138 6.05 -20.18 4.61
C LYS A 138 5.04 -19.05 4.78
N LYS A 139 5.45 -17.83 4.46
CA LYS A 139 4.59 -16.64 4.44
C LYS A 139 4.02 -16.42 3.04
N PHE A 140 2.96 -15.62 2.97
CA PHE A 140 2.30 -15.25 1.74
C PHE A 140 2.58 -13.77 1.44
N ASP A 141 3.12 -13.52 0.26
CA ASP A 141 3.44 -12.19 -0.23
C ASP A 141 2.27 -11.74 -1.10
N VAL A 142 1.62 -10.63 -0.72
CA VAL A 142 0.69 -9.93 -1.61
C VAL A 142 1.42 -8.73 -2.18
N THR A 143 1.45 -8.61 -3.50
CA THR A 143 2.17 -7.55 -4.19
C THR A 143 1.23 -6.78 -5.11
N VAL A 144 1.42 -5.47 -5.17
CA VAL A 144 0.69 -4.57 -6.07
C VAL A 144 1.71 -3.77 -6.84
N LYS A 145 1.58 -3.72 -8.16
CA LYS A 145 2.40 -2.87 -9.04
C LYS A 145 1.49 -2.02 -9.90
N ALA A 146 1.44 -0.74 -9.61
CA ALA A 146 0.61 0.23 -10.30
C ALA A 146 1.46 1.17 -11.14
N ARG A 147 0.94 1.55 -12.30
CA ARG A 147 1.56 2.51 -13.19
C ARG A 147 0.53 3.40 -13.85
N ARG A 148 0.95 4.62 -14.15
CA ARG A 148 0.20 5.50 -15.04
C ARG A 148 0.14 4.85 -16.42
N TYR A 149 -1.04 4.85 -17.01
CA TYR A 149 -1.28 4.25 -18.31
C TYR A 149 -2.10 5.23 -19.16
N SER A 150 -1.55 5.62 -20.31
CA SER A 150 -2.30 6.31 -21.36
C SER A 150 -2.80 5.27 -22.35
N ASN A 151 -4.11 5.23 -22.58
CA ASN A 151 -4.67 4.59 -23.78
C ASN A 151 -4.22 5.35 -25.02
#